data_AF-A0A2S6AZ95-F1
#
_entry.id   AF-A0A2S6AZ95-F1
#
_cell.length_a   1.000
_cell.length_b   1.000
_cell.length_c   1.000
_cell.angle_alpha   90.00
_cell.angle_beta   90.00
_cell.angle_gamma   90.00
#
_symmetry.space_group_name_H-M   'P 1'
#
loop_
_entity.id
_entity.type
_entity.pdbx_description
1 polymer ?
#
loop_
_entity_poly.entity_id
_entity_poly.type
_entity_poly.pdbx_seq_one_letter_code
_entity_poly.pdbx_strand_id
1 'polypeptide(L)'
;MAFGTQDEPDEVMNEINMTPLVDVMLVLLIIFLITVPVVTQSVGVTLPKETNVVRVTKPENIEIAVTKDGDIYWGVQPIPDTETLVARLKKV
;
A
#
# COMPACT_ATOMS: atom_id res chain seq x y z
N MET A 1 80.15 34.98 -37.72
CA MET A 1 80.13 33.99 -36.61
C MET A 1 79.52 34.69 -35.40
N ALA A 2 78.74 34.09 -34.51
CA ALA A 2 77.92 32.88 -34.50
C ALA A 2 77.28 32.86 -33.09
N PHE A 3 75.98 32.54 -33.04
CA PHE A 3 75.19 31.90 -31.99
C PHE A 3 75.73 31.68 -30.56
N GLY A 4 74.83 31.89 -29.59
CA GLY A 4 74.86 31.29 -28.24
C GLY A 4 73.69 31.77 -27.39
N THR A 5 72.55 31.08 -27.48
CA THR A 5 71.28 31.26 -26.76
C THR A 5 71.37 30.88 -25.27
N GLN A 6 70.55 31.50 -24.42
CA GLN A 6 69.89 30.78 -23.35
C GLN A 6 68.54 31.46 -23.06
N ASP A 7 67.48 30.78 -23.50
CA ASP A 7 66.08 31.05 -23.26
C ASP A 7 65.80 31.33 -21.78
N GLU A 8 65.28 32.54 -21.46
CA GLU A 8 64.36 32.67 -20.34
C GLU A 8 63.02 32.13 -20.86
N PRO A 9 62.52 31.00 -20.34
CA PRO A 9 61.20 30.55 -20.74
C PRO A 9 60.22 31.61 -20.28
N ASP A 10 59.53 32.20 -21.26
CA ASP A 10 58.27 32.90 -21.05
C ASP A 10 57.48 32.12 -20.00
N GLU A 11 57.32 32.71 -18.82
CA GLU A 11 56.32 32.28 -17.86
C GLU A 11 54.98 32.66 -18.49
N VAL A 12 54.61 31.89 -19.53
CA VAL A 12 53.36 32.01 -20.26
C VAL A 12 52.28 31.94 -19.21
N MET A 13 51.61 33.08 -19.02
CA MET A 13 50.45 33.26 -18.14
C MET A 13 49.40 32.21 -18.49
N ASN A 14 49.52 31.04 -17.86
CA ASN A 14 48.59 29.93 -17.96
C ASN A 14 47.67 29.97 -16.73
N GLU A 15 47.15 31.17 -16.45
CA GLU A 15 46.08 31.32 -15.48
C GLU A 15 44.83 30.75 -16.16
N ILE A 16 44.52 29.49 -15.85
CA ILE A 16 43.30 28.85 -16.34
C ILE A 16 42.15 29.75 -15.92
N ASN A 17 41.29 30.14 -16.87
CA ASN A 17 40.08 30.90 -16.57
C ASN A 17 39.16 30.05 -15.67
N MET A 18 39.33 30.18 -14.36
CA MET A 18 38.58 29.42 -13.35
C MET A 18 37.12 29.86 -13.30
N THR A 19 36.83 31.13 -13.56
CA THR A 19 35.47 31.69 -13.44
C THR A 19 34.48 31.02 -14.41
N PRO A 20 34.79 30.86 -15.70
CA PRO A 20 33.94 30.09 -16.62
C PRO A 20 33.92 28.58 -16.31
N LEU A 21 35.02 28.03 -15.80
CA LEU A 21 35.13 26.60 -15.51
C LEU A 21 34.25 26.19 -14.32
N VAL A 22 34.24 27.00 -13.26
CA VAL A 22 33.38 26.79 -12.08
C VAL A 22 31.90 26.90 -12.46
N ASP A 23 31.53 27.82 -13.36
CA ASP A 23 30.16 27.98 -13.84
C ASP A 23 29.67 26.72 -14.58
N VAL A 24 30.46 26.19 -15.51
CA VAL A 24 30.14 24.93 -16.21
C VAL A 24 30.01 23.76 -15.22
N MET A 25 30.88 23.67 -14.23
CA MET A 25 30.80 22.63 -13.20
C MET A 25 29.55 22.77 -12.32
N LEU A 26 29.17 24.00 -11.93
CA LEU A 26 27.97 24.26 -11.14
C LEU A 26 26.69 23.92 -11.92
N VAL A 27 26.64 24.27 -13.21
CA VAL A 27 25.52 23.91 -14.09
C VAL A 27 25.32 22.40 -14.14
N LEU A 28 26.40 21.62 -14.26
CA LEU A 28 26.33 20.15 -14.24
C LEU A 28 25.79 19.63 -12.91
N LEU A 29 26.21 20.19 -11.78
CA LEU A 29 25.70 19.81 -10.45
C LEU A 29 24.21 20.10 -10.29
N ILE A 30 23.72 21.24 -10.79
CA ILE A 30 22.31 21.60 -10.75
C ILE A 30 21.48 20.62 -11.60
N ILE A 31 21.97 20.24 -12.78
CA ILE A 31 21.31 19.24 -13.64
C ILE A 31 21.22 17.89 -12.91
N PHE A 32 22.29 17.43 -12.27
CA PHE A 32 22.27 16.21 -11.45
C PHE A 32 21.27 16.32 -10.29
N LEU A 33 21.22 17.45 -9.59
CA LEU A 33 20.31 17.66 -8.46
C LEU A 33 18.83 17.66 -8.88
N ILE A 34 18.50 18.24 -10.04
CA ILE A 34 17.12 18.32 -10.55
C ILE A 34 16.64 16.99 -11.17
N THR A 35 17.55 16.15 -11.66
CA THR A 35 17.18 14.87 -12.30
C THR A 35 16.90 13.74 -11.30
N VAL A 36 17.46 13.81 -10.09
CA VAL A 36 17.21 12.84 -9.00
C VAL A 36 15.76 12.75 -8.50
N PRO A 37 14.99 13.85 -8.28
CA PRO A 37 13.67 13.78 -7.66
C PRO A 37 12.55 13.14 -8.51
N VAL A 38 12.80 12.74 -9.76
CA VAL A 38 11.74 12.22 -10.66
C VAL A 38 11.56 10.71 -10.51
N VAL A 39 11.37 10.22 -9.28
CA VAL A 39 10.85 8.87 -9.02
C VAL A 39 9.63 8.98 -8.13
N THR A 40 8.55 9.54 -8.66
CA THR A 40 7.23 9.45 -8.01
C THR A 40 6.59 8.12 -8.39
N GLN A 41 6.77 7.08 -7.58
CA GLN A 41 5.97 5.86 -7.70
C GLN A 41 4.56 6.13 -7.14
N SER A 42 3.66 6.63 -7.99
CA SER A 42 2.23 6.62 -7.68
C SER A 42 1.71 5.19 -7.88
N VAL A 43 1.80 4.36 -6.85
CA VAL A 43 1.10 3.08 -6.85
C VAL A 43 -0.39 3.37 -6.72
N GLY A 44 -1.15 3.12 -7.79
CA GLY A 44 -2.60 3.22 -7.76
C GLY A 44 -3.16 2.17 -6.81
N VAL A 45 -3.56 2.59 -5.61
CA VAL A 45 -4.22 1.71 -4.63
C VAL A 45 -5.72 1.80 -4.85
N THR A 46 -6.30 0.70 -5.31
CA THR A 46 -7.76 0.54 -5.34
C THR A 46 -8.21 0.15 -3.94
N LEU A 47 -8.84 1.07 -3.20
CA LEU A 47 -9.40 0.73 -1.90
C LEU A 47 -10.56 -0.27 -2.10
N PRO A 48 -10.60 -1.37 -1.33
CA PRO A 48 -11.73 -2.28 -1.37
C PRO A 48 -12.99 -1.51 -0.97
N LYS A 49 -14.04 -1.63 -1.77
CA LYS A 49 -15.34 -1.07 -1.44
C LYS A 49 -15.97 -2.01 -0.41
N GLU A 50 -16.09 -1.52 0.83
CA GLU A 50 -16.94 -2.14 1.84
C GLU A 50 -18.36 -2.24 1.28
N THR A 51 -18.78 -3.46 0.98
CA THR A 51 -20.18 -3.72 0.67
C THR A 51 -20.88 -3.76 2.02
N ASN A 52 -21.67 -2.72 2.31
CA ASN A 52 -22.49 -2.68 3.50
C ASN A 52 -23.61 -3.73 3.33
N VAL A 53 -23.28 -4.99 3.57
CA VAL A 53 -24.27 -6.07 3.61
C VAL A 53 -25.05 -5.79 4.88
N VAL A 54 -26.29 -5.34 4.73
CA VAL A 54 -27.23 -5.27 5.86
C VAL A 54 -27.20 -6.65 6.49
N ARG A 55 -26.62 -6.76 7.69
CA ARG A 55 -26.65 -7.98 8.47
C ARG A 55 -28.13 -8.22 8.74
N VAL A 56 -28.73 -9.13 7.97
CA VAL A 56 -30.07 -9.62 8.25
C VAL A 56 -29.94 -10.30 9.61
N THR A 57 -30.39 -9.62 10.65
CA THR A 57 -30.48 -10.20 11.98
C THR A 57 -31.47 -11.36 11.90
N LYS A 58 -30.97 -12.57 11.72
CA LYS A 58 -31.66 -13.75 12.27
C LYS A 58 -31.21 -13.80 13.74
N PRO A 59 -32.14 -13.89 14.70
CA PRO A 59 -33.03 -15.03 14.74
C PRO A 59 -34.48 -14.70 15.12
N GLU A 60 -35.41 -15.39 14.46
CA GLU A 60 -36.70 -15.71 15.06
C GLU A 60 -36.46 -16.47 16.38
N ASN A 61 -36.94 -15.93 17.51
CA ASN A 61 -36.77 -16.58 18.81
C ASN A 61 -37.34 -18.01 18.74
N ILE A 62 -36.48 -19.00 18.90
CA ILE A 62 -36.87 -20.40 18.95
C ILE A 62 -37.22 -20.73 20.41
N GLU A 63 -38.50 -20.92 20.69
CA GLU A 63 -38.97 -21.40 21.98
C GLU A 63 -39.05 -22.93 21.95
N ILE A 64 -38.33 -23.61 22.84
CA ILE A 64 -38.40 -25.07 23.01
C ILE A 64 -38.91 -25.33 24.41
N ALA A 65 -40.05 -26.01 24.53
CA ALA A 65 -40.59 -26.46 25.80
C ALA A 65 -40.52 -27.99 25.89
N VAL A 66 -40.19 -28.49 27.09
CA VAL A 66 -40.13 -29.91 27.38
C VAL A 66 -41.02 -30.19 28.58
N THR A 67 -41.99 -31.08 28.43
CA THR A 67 -42.88 -31.48 29.53
C THR A 67 -42.18 -32.49 30.43
N LYS A 68 -42.70 -32.67 31.65
CA LYS A 68 -42.23 -33.70 32.59
C LYS A 68 -42.31 -35.13 32.02
N ASP A 69 -43.16 -35.33 31.01
CA ASP A 69 -43.42 -36.61 30.36
C ASP A 69 -42.45 -36.85 29.17
N GLY A 70 -41.60 -35.86 28.85
CA GLY A 70 -40.60 -35.92 27.78
C GLY A 70 -41.10 -35.42 26.42
N ASP A 71 -42.32 -34.88 26.34
CA ASP A 71 -42.84 -34.32 25.11
C ASP A 71 -42.14 -33.00 24.79
N ILE A 72 -41.77 -32.83 23.52
CA ILE A 72 -41.03 -31.67 23.02
C ILE A 72 -41.98 -30.78 22.22
N TYR A 73 -41.91 -29.48 22.46
CA TYR A 73 -42.67 -28.47 21.73
C TYR A 73 -41.75 -27.42 21.13
N TRP A 74 -42.08 -26.98 19.91
CA TRP A 74 -41.48 -25.81 19.25
C TRP A 74 -42.52 -24.69 19.24
N GLY A 75 -42.36 -23.70 20.13
CA GLY A 75 -43.41 -22.76 20.49
C GLY A 75 -44.63 -23.52 21.02
N VAL A 76 -45.72 -23.51 20.25
CA VAL A 76 -46.98 -24.22 20.56
C VAL A 76 -47.15 -25.54 19.79
N GLN A 77 -46.22 -25.89 18.88
CA GLN A 77 -46.34 -27.10 18.05
C GLN A 77 -45.67 -28.30 18.72
N PRO A 78 -46.38 -29.44 18.94
CA PRO A 78 -45.75 -30.66 19.40
C PRO A 78 -44.81 -31.22 18.34
N ILE A 79 -43.63 -31.66 18.75
CA ILE A 79 -42.63 -32.31 17.91
C ILE A 79 -42.59 -33.80 18.29
N PRO A 80 -42.86 -34.72 17.34
CA PRO A 80 -43.03 -36.14 17.64
C PRO A 80 -41.74 -36.86 18.03
N ASP A 81 -40.58 -36.37 17.57
CA ASP A 81 -39.29 -37.04 17.77
C ASP A 81 -38.11 -36.06 17.74
N THR A 82 -37.03 -36.44 18.41
CA THR A 82 -35.79 -35.66 18.51
C THR A 82 -35.11 -35.47 17.15
N GLU A 83 -35.27 -36.40 16.20
CA GLU A 83 -34.69 -36.28 14.86
C GLU A 83 -35.33 -35.12 14.09
N THR A 84 -36.65 -34.97 14.19
CA THR A 84 -37.43 -33.88 13.58
C THR A 84 -37.06 -32.54 14.20
N LEU A 85 -36.82 -32.48 15.52
CA LEU A 85 -36.30 -31.28 16.19
C LEU A 85 -34.93 -30.87 15.61
N VAL A 86 -34.00 -31.82 15.51
CA VAL A 86 -32.64 -31.58 14.99
C VAL A 86 -32.67 -31.16 13.52
N ALA A 87 -33.56 -31.74 12.71
CA ALA A 87 -33.74 -31.36 11.32
C ALA A 87 -34.25 -29.93 11.15
N ARG A 88 -35.12 -29.44 12.06
CA ARG A 88 -35.57 -28.04 12.08
C ARG A 88 -34.47 -27.08 12.55
N LEU A 89 -33.73 -27.44 13.60
CA LEU A 89 -32.59 -26.64 14.09
C LEU A 89 -31.49 -26.45 13.03
N LYS A 90 -31.23 -27.45 12.19
CA LYS A 90 -30.22 -27.36 11.11
C LYS A 90 -30.61 -26.42 9.96
N LYS A 91 -31.90 -26.07 9.83
CA LYS A 91 -32.42 -25.24 8.75
C LYS A 91 -32.51 -23.75 9.10
N VAL A 92 -32.46 -23.42 10.40
CA VAL A 92 -32.50 -22.04 10.91
C VAL A 92 -31.12 -21.42 10.78
#